data_AF-A0A9P4Q4J3-F1
#
_entry.id   AF-A0A9P4Q4J3-F1
#
_cell.length_a   1.000
_cell.length_b   1.000
_cell.length_c   1.000
_cell.angle_alpha   90.00
_cell.angle_beta   90.00
_cell.angle_gamma   90.00
#
_symmetry.space_group_name_H-M   'P 1'
#
loop_
_entity.id
_entity.type
_entity.pdbx_description
1 polymer ?
#
loop_
_entity_poly.entity_id
_entity_poly.type
_entity_poly.pdbx_seq_one_letter_code
_entity_poly.pdbx_strand_id
1 'polypeptide(L)' 'LNTGADIPAIGFGTFQNPDAQENAVCKALQKGLRLIDTARVYNMERQVSKGIKDSGIQREEIFICTKLW' A
#
# COMPACT_ATOMS: atom_id res chain seq x y z
N LEU A 1 9.25 -6.53 14.18
CA LEU A 1 8.10 -7.16 14.87
C LEU A 1 8.62 -8.27 15.80
N ASN A 2 7.84 -8.75 16.78
CA ASN A 2 8.27 -9.84 17.68
C ASN A 2 8.52 -11.18 16.95
N THR A 3 8.08 -11.28 15.70
CA THR A 3 8.34 -12.38 14.76
C THR A 3 9.69 -12.28 14.04
N GLY A 4 10.47 -11.21 14.25
CA GLY A 4 11.70 -10.93 13.50
C GLY A 4 11.48 -10.29 12.13
N ALA A 5 10.23 -10.16 11.66
CA ALA A 5 9.94 -9.42 10.43
C ALA A 5 10.07 -7.91 10.63
N ASP A 6 10.64 -7.21 9.65
CA ASP A 6 10.72 -5.76 9.64
C ASP A 6 9.46 -5.14 9.02
N ILE A 7 9.01 -4.04 9.61
CA ILE A 7 7.91 -3.23 9.09
C ILE A 7 8.35 -1.76 9.07
N PRO A 8 8.14 -1.03 7.97
CA PRO A 8 8.43 0.41 7.94
C PRO A 8 7.63 1.16 9.01
N ALA A 9 8.28 2.09 9.71
CA ALA A 9 7.64 2.89 10.76
C ALA A 9 6.62 3.90 10.22
N ILE A 10 6.70 4.24 8.93
CA ILE A 10 5.81 5.18 8.24
C ILE A 10 5.19 4.47 7.04
N GLY A 11 3.88 4.63 6.87
CA GLY A 11 3.11 4.02 5.79
C GLY A 11 2.03 4.93 5.21
N PHE A 12 1.47 4.50 4.09
CA PHE A 12 0.40 5.18 3.38
C PHE A 12 -0.92 4.43 3.55
N GLY A 13 -1.91 5.08 4.18
CA GLY A 13 -3.27 4.56 4.34
C GLY A 13 -4.13 4.84 3.12
N THR A 14 -5.01 3.91 2.76
CA THR A 14 -5.79 3.96 1.51
C THR A 14 -7.28 4.22 1.72
N PHE A 15 -7.64 5.04 2.70
CA PHE A 15 -9.04 5.31 3.01
C PHE A 15 -9.59 6.54 2.27
N GLN A 16 -10.66 6.25 1.53
CA GLN A 16 -11.51 7.09 0.67
C GLN A 16 -10.87 7.71 -0.58
N ASN A 17 -11.73 7.94 -1.58
CA ASN A 17 -11.45 8.39 -2.94
C ASN A 17 -10.89 7.31 -3.92
N PRO A 18 -11.77 6.45 -4.48
CA PRO A 18 -11.39 5.39 -5.42
C PRO A 18 -10.63 5.87 -6.64
N ASP A 19 -11.02 7.01 -7.21
CA ASP A 19 -10.47 7.50 -8.48
C ASP A 19 -9.03 8.01 -8.34
N ALA A 20 -8.67 8.48 -7.15
CA ALA A 20 -7.32 8.94 -6.85
C ALA A 20 -6.39 7.82 -6.33
N GLN A 21 -6.95 6.70 -5.89
CA GLN A 21 -6.23 5.74 -5.05
C GLN A 21 -5.04 5.07 -5.75
N GLU A 22 -5.21 4.72 -7.02
CA GLU A 22 -4.15 4.11 -7.85
C GLU A 22 -2.95 5.07 -7.99
N ASN A 23 -3.21 6.32 -8.38
CA ASN A 23 -2.18 7.34 -8.53
C ASN A 23 -1.50 7.69 -7.20
N ALA A 24 -2.28 7.76 -6.11
CA ALA A 24 -1.78 8.06 -4.79
C ALA A 24 -0.81 6.99 -4.28
N VAL A 25 -1.15 5.70 -4.45
CA VAL A 25 -0.27 4.58 -4.08
C VAL A 25 1.01 4.58 -4.91
N CYS A 26 0.90 4.78 -6.23
CA CYS A 26 2.07 4.86 -7.11
C CYS A 26 3.03 5.98 -6.68
N LYS A 27 2.50 7.18 -6.45
CA LYS A 27 3.29 8.33 -5.96
C LYS A 27 3.90 8.08 -4.58
N ALA A 28 3.16 7.49 -3.65
CA ALA A 28 3.67 7.17 -2.32
C ALA A 28 4.93 6.29 -2.41
N LEU A 29 4.88 5.25 -3.24
CA LEU A 29 6.00 4.33 -3.47
C LEU A 29 7.18 5.01 -4.16
N GLN A 30 6.92 5.83 -5.19
CA GLN A 30 7.95 6.62 -5.89
C GLN A 30 8.61 7.67 -4.99
N LYS A 31 7.93 8.15 -3.94
CA LYS A 31 8.47 9.09 -2.94
C LYS A 31 9.21 8.39 -1.79
N GLY A 32 9.33 7.07 -1.82
CA GLY A 32 10.14 6.31 -0.87
C GLY A 32 9.35 5.63 0.24
N LEU A 33 8.01 5.73 0.26
CA LEU A 33 7.22 4.92 1.18
C LEU A 33 7.29 3.44 0.78
N ARG A 34 7.28 2.57 1.78
CA ARG A 34 7.39 1.11 1.60
C ARG A 34 6.34 0.32 2.38
N LEU A 35 5.45 0.99 3.09
CA LEU A 35 4.29 0.38 3.75
C LEU A 35 3.00 0.93 3.13
N ILE A 36 2.18 0.05 2.58
CA ILE A 36 0.83 0.36 2.08
C ILE A 36 -0.20 -0.35 2.96
N ASP A 37 -1.08 0.42 3.58
CA ASP A 37 -2.12 -0.06 4.49
C ASP A 37 -3.51 0.11 3.88
N THR A 38 -4.18 -1.01 3.65
CA THR A 38 -5.55 -1.07 3.12
C THR A 38 -6.45 -1.94 4.01
N ALA A 39 -7.71 -2.12 3.62
CA ALA A 39 -8.64 -3.01 4.29
C ALA A 39 -9.71 -3.50 3.33
N ARG A 40 -10.25 -4.69 3.59
CA ARG A 40 -11.33 -5.26 2.78
C ARG A 40 -12.54 -4.33 2.68
N VAL A 41 -12.95 -3.74 3.80
CA VAL A 41 -14.11 -2.84 3.87
C VAL A 41 -13.92 -1.53 3.09
N TYR A 42 -12.68 -1.16 2.74
CA TYR A 42 -12.44 0.05 1.94
C TYR A 42 -12.80 -0.15 0.46
N ASN A 43 -12.90 -1.40 -0.01
CA ASN A 43 -13.10 -1.74 -1.43
C ASN A 43 -12.05 -1.12 -2.38
N MET A 44 -10.83 -0.90 -1.89
CA MET A 44 -9.74 -0.23 -2.62
C MET A 44 -8.64 -1.18 -3.14
N GLU A 45 -8.69 -2.47 -2.79
CA GLU A 45 -7.59 -3.41 -3.05
C GLU A 45 -7.19 -3.50 -4.54
N ARG A 46 -8.16 -3.33 -5.46
CA ARG A 46 -7.88 -3.30 -6.90
C ARG A 46 -7.02 -2.10 -7.29
N GLN A 47 -7.40 -0.91 -6.85
CA GLN A 47 -6.68 0.34 -7.12
C GLN A 47 -5.29 0.31 -6.47
N VAL A 48 -5.20 -0.22 -5.24
CA VAL A 48 -3.91 -0.44 -4.55
C VAL A 48 -2.99 -1.35 -5.36
N SER A 49 -3.52 -2.48 -5.86
CA SER A 49 -2.72 -3.44 -6.63
C SER A 49 -2.18 -2.85 -7.94
N LYS A 50 -2.96 -2.00 -8.61
CA LYS A 50 -2.53 -1.30 -9.83
C LYS A 50 -1.47 -0.25 -9.51
N GLY A 51 -1.69 0.59 -8.50
CA GLY A 51 -0.73 1.59 -8.07
C GLY A 51 0.62 0.99 -7.64
N ILE A 52 0.61 -0.20 -7.01
CA ILE A 52 1.83 -0.96 -6.72
C ILE A 52 2.55 -1.38 -8.01
N LYS A 53 1.83 -1.98 -8.96
CA LYS A 53 2.42 -2.42 -10.25
C LYS A 53 3.02 -1.25 -11.03
N ASP A 54 2.30 -0.14 -11.12
CA ASP A 54 2.71 1.03 -11.89
C ASP A 54 3.85 1.80 -11.24
N SER A 55 4.11 1.59 -9.95
CA SER A 55 5.24 2.20 -9.25
C SER A 55 6.60 1.69 -9.73
N GLY A 56 6.65 0.48 -10.32
CA GLY A 56 7.89 -0.19 -10.72
C GLY A 56 8.78 -0.67 -9.56
N ILE A 57 8.34 -0.54 -8.30
CA ILE A 57 9.09 -0.99 -7.12
C ILE A 57 8.98 -2.51 -6.96
N GLN A 58 10.10 -3.15 -6.62
CA GLN A 58 10.16 -4.61 -6.41
C GLN A 58 9.22 -5.03 -5.27
N ARG A 59 8.55 -6.18 -5.41
CA ARG A 59 7.51 -6.61 -4.46
C ARG A 59 8.08 -6.79 -3.06
N GLU A 60 9.27 -7.34 -2.95
CA GLU A 60 10.03 -7.60 -1.72
C GLU A 60 10.36 -6.32 -0.95
N GLU A 61 10.42 -5.16 -1.59
CA GLU A 61 10.60 -3.88 -0.90
C GLU A 61 9.31 -3.37 -0.25
N ILE A 62 8.13 -3.90 -0.62
CA ILE A 62 6.83 -3.36 -0.22
C ILE A 62 6.21 -4.22 0.88
N PHE A 63 5.99 -3.63 2.04
CA PHE A 63 5.11 -4.18 3.05
C PHE A 63 3.66 -3.80 2.74
N ILE A 64 2.78 -4.80 2.61
CA ILE A 64 1.35 -4.59 2.33
C ILE A 64 0.55 -5.13 3.51
N CYS A 65 -0.30 -4.29 4.10
CA CYS A 65 -1.24 -4.67 5.14
C CYS A 65 -2.68 -4.58 4.61
N THR A 66 -3.49 -5.61 4.86
CA THR A 66 -4.95 -5.59 4.67
C THR A 66 -5.64 -6.15 5.92
N LYS A 67 -6.95 -5.93 6.03
CA LYS A 67 -7.74 -6.23 7.23
C LYS A 67 -8.96 -7.06 6.85
N LEU A 68 -9.24 -8.10 7.65
CA LEU A 68 -10.47 -8.89 7.56
C LEU A 68 -11.68 -8.01 7.93
N TRP A 69 -12.82 -8.28 7.31
CA TRP A 69 -14.12 -7.72 7.69
C TRP A 69 -15.03 -8.84 8.19
#